data_AF-A0A120K2P9-F1
#
_entry.id   AF-A0A120K2P9-F1
#
_cell.length_a   1.000
_cell.length_b   1.000
_cell.length_c   1.000
_cell.angle_alpha   90.00
_cell.angle_beta   90.00
_cell.angle_gamma   90.00
#
_symmetry.space_group_name_H-M   'P 1'
#
loop_
_entity.id
_entity.type
_entity.pdbx_description
1 polymer ?
#
loop_
_entity_poly.entity_id
_entity_poly.type
_entity_poly.pdbx_seq_one_letter_code
_entity_poly.pdbx_strand_id
1 'polypeptide(L)'
;MIKLPRYTRSQLEIFRFSFCLLSPIAVMYYIGTDTDKKLNVPGFWPDPETLNKIPKEPYEIKAELARMKKERLEKRLRLEKKIAEEYGIDIEAEKAKIKAEMGGSPSQ
;
A
#
# COMPACT_ATOMS: atom_id res chain seq x y z
N MET A 1 57.26 -7.61 -27.08
CA MET A 1 56.57 -6.75 -28.07
C MET A 1 55.20 -7.37 -28.34
N ILE A 2 54.13 -6.87 -27.73
CA ILE A 2 52.78 -7.45 -27.86
C ILE A 2 52.15 -6.85 -29.13
N LYS A 3 51.94 -7.66 -30.17
CA LYS A 3 51.22 -7.27 -31.39
C LYS A 3 49.72 -7.36 -31.13
N LEU A 4 49.04 -6.22 -31.09
CA LEU A 4 47.58 -6.17 -31.03
C LEU A 4 46.99 -6.57 -32.39
N PRO A 5 45.98 -7.46 -32.42
CA PRO A 5 45.30 -7.81 -33.66
C PRO A 5 44.53 -6.61 -34.21
N ARG A 6 44.46 -6.49 -35.54
CA ARG A 6 43.67 -5.44 -36.21
C ARG A 6 42.19 -5.75 -36.05
N TYR A 7 41.46 -4.93 -35.30
CA TYR A 7 40.01 -5.03 -35.18
C TYR A 7 39.31 -4.46 -36.41
N THR A 8 38.26 -5.14 -36.88
CA THR A 8 37.40 -4.66 -37.96
C THR A 8 36.28 -3.78 -37.41
N ARG A 9 35.71 -2.90 -38.25
CA ARG A 9 34.58 -2.02 -37.86
C ARG A 9 33.41 -2.79 -37.27
N SER A 10 33.03 -3.91 -37.89
CA SER A 10 31.93 -4.75 -37.43
C SER A 10 32.20 -5.36 -36.04
N GLN A 11 33.45 -5.72 -35.71
CA GLN A 11 33.80 -6.23 -34.39
C GLN A 11 33.62 -5.17 -33.29
N LEU A 12 33.92 -3.90 -33.60
CA LEU A 12 33.69 -2.78 -32.69
C LEU A 12 32.20 -2.45 -32.52
N GLU A 13 31.41 -2.58 -33.59
CA GLU A 13 29.95 -2.40 -33.53
C GLU A 13 29.28 -3.48 -32.69
N ILE A 14 29.68 -4.75 -32.85
CA ILE A 14 29.21 -5.86 -32.02
C ILE A 14 29.59 -5.63 -30.55
N PHE A 15 30.83 -5.23 -30.28
CA PHE A 15 31.27 -4.92 -28.92
C PHE A 15 30.43 -3.80 -28.29
N ARG A 16 30.20 -2.69 -29.02
CA ARG A 16 29.37 -1.58 -28.54
C ARG A 16 27.95 -2.04 -28.24
N PHE A 17 27.35 -2.83 -29.14
CA PHE A 17 26.01 -3.35 -28.96
C PHE A 17 25.90 -4.28 -27.75
N SER A 18 26.81 -5.26 -27.63
CA SER A 18 26.86 -6.16 -26.49
C SER A 18 27.10 -5.42 -25.18
N PHE A 19 27.97 -4.41 -25.16
CA PHE A 19 28.20 -3.59 -23.96
C PHE A 19 26.95 -2.80 -23.57
N CYS A 20 26.28 -2.16 -24.53
CA CYS A 20 25.05 -1.41 -24.28
C CYS A 20 23.91 -2.30 -23.76
N LEU A 21 23.83 -3.57 -24.17
CA LEU A 21 22.83 -4.51 -23.67
C LEU A 21 23.23 -5.13 -22.32
N LEU A 22 24.44 -5.64 -22.20
CA LEU A 22 24.87 -6.39 -21.01
C LEU A 22 25.15 -5.49 -19.82
N SER A 23 25.62 -4.25 -20.04
CA SER A 23 25.92 -3.31 -18.96
C SER A 23 24.72 -3.05 -18.03
N PRO A 24 23.54 -2.61 -18.52
CA PRO A 24 22.38 -2.38 -17.64
C PRO A 24 21.87 -3.68 -17.00
N ILE A 25 21.90 -4.81 -17.72
CA ILE A 25 21.47 -6.11 -17.20
C ILE A 25 22.38 -6.54 -16.03
N ALA A 26 23.70 -6.39 -16.18
CA ALA A 26 24.66 -6.71 -15.14
C ALA A 26 24.52 -5.80 -13.93
N VAL A 27 24.27 -4.50 -14.13
CA VAL A 27 24.00 -3.55 -13.03
C VAL A 27 22.73 -3.94 -12.28
N MET A 28 21.64 -4.26 -12.99
CA MET A 28 20.40 -4.73 -12.37
C MET A 28 20.56 -6.05 -11.64
N TYR A 29 21.31 -7.00 -12.19
CA TYR A 29 21.57 -8.27 -11.53
C TYR A 29 22.44 -8.08 -10.27
N TYR A 30 23.43 -7.20 -10.31
CA TYR A 30 24.31 -6.95 -9.17
C TYR A 30 23.62 -6.14 -8.06
N ILE A 31 22.89 -5.08 -8.42
CA ILE A 31 22.26 -4.18 -7.45
C ILE A 31 20.88 -4.69 -7.04
N GLY A 32 20.10 -5.22 -7.98
CA GLY A 32 18.68 -5.54 -7.78
C GLY A 32 18.38 -6.78 -6.96
N THR A 33 19.32 -7.70 -6.76
CA THR A 33 19.10 -8.88 -5.91
C THR A 33 19.11 -8.54 -4.41
N ASP A 34 19.89 -7.52 -4.03
CA ASP A 34 20.07 -7.11 -2.62
C ASP A 34 20.12 -5.59 -2.52
N THR A 35 19.14 -4.91 -3.13
CA THR A 35 19.05 -3.45 -3.16
C THR A 35 18.99 -2.86 -1.76
N ASP A 36 18.27 -3.54 -0.85
CA ASP A 36 18.17 -3.13 0.55
C ASP A 36 19.55 -3.11 1.20
N LYS A 37 20.29 -4.23 1.22
CA LYS A 37 21.62 -4.29 1.84
C LYS A 37 22.67 -3.37 1.19
N LYS A 38 22.61 -3.18 -0.13
CA LYS A 38 23.64 -2.44 -0.90
C LYS A 38 23.39 -0.95 -0.98
N LEU A 39 22.13 -0.51 -0.92
CA LEU A 39 21.72 0.89 -0.98
C LEU A 39 21.10 1.39 0.33
N ASN A 40 21.15 0.60 1.41
CA ASN A 40 20.67 1.03 2.72
C ASN A 40 21.45 2.27 3.15
N VAL A 41 20.78 3.41 3.25
CA VAL A 41 21.34 4.58 3.93
C VAL A 41 20.95 4.48 5.41
N PRO A 42 21.90 4.67 6.34
CA PRO A 42 21.60 4.55 7.77
C PRO A 42 20.53 5.59 8.15
N GLY A 43 19.39 5.11 8.66
CA GLY A 43 18.25 5.94 9.04
C GLY A 43 17.26 6.27 7.90
N PHE A 44 17.35 5.61 6.73
CA PHE A 44 16.33 5.77 5.68
C PHE A 44 14.94 5.31 6.13
N TRP A 45 14.90 4.11 6.72
CA TRP A 45 13.68 3.50 7.18
C TRP A 45 13.44 3.86 8.65
N PRO A 46 12.21 4.24 9.03
CA PRO A 46 11.85 4.36 10.43
C PRO A 46 12.06 3.02 11.12
N ASP A 47 12.60 3.06 12.34
CA ASP A 47 12.89 1.87 13.13
C ASP A 47 11.65 0.96 13.17
N PRO A 48 11.76 -0.35 12.83
CA PRO A 48 10.64 -1.28 12.87
C PRO A 48 9.92 -1.33 14.23
N GLU A 49 10.58 -0.92 15.32
CA GLU A 49 9.96 -0.75 16.63
C GLU A 49 9.01 0.44 16.73
N THR A 50 9.25 1.50 15.93
CA THR A 50 8.39 2.70 15.85
C THR A 50 7.18 2.52 14.93
N LEU A 51 7.18 1.49 14.09
CA LEU A 51 6.05 1.19 13.23
C LEU A 51 4.91 0.56 14.03
N ASN A 52 3.67 0.83 13.60
CA ASN A 52 2.50 0.11 14.11
C ASN A 52 2.64 -1.37 13.77
N LYS A 53 3.02 -2.17 14.78
CA LYS A 53 3.11 -3.63 14.66
C LYS A 53 1.70 -4.18 14.53
N ILE A 54 1.37 -4.65 13.33
CA ILE A 54 0.10 -5.34 13.09
C ILE A 54 0.10 -6.59 13.97
N PRO A 55 -0.94 -6.83 14.79
CA PRO A 55 -1.02 -8.02 15.62
C PRO A 55 -0.96 -9.27 14.72
N LYS A 56 0.04 -10.14 14.92
CA LYS A 56 0.24 -11.34 14.10
C LYS A 56 -0.48 -12.55 14.68
N GLU A 57 -0.72 -12.53 15.99
CA GLU A 57 -1.34 -13.66 16.71
C GLU A 57 -2.88 -13.58 16.70
N PRO A 58 -3.59 -14.72 16.53
CA PRO A 58 -5.05 -14.73 16.44
C PRO A 58 -5.79 -14.14 17.65
N TYR A 59 -5.20 -14.25 18.85
CA TYR A 59 -5.81 -13.70 20.07
C TYR A 59 -5.70 -12.16 20.12
N GLU A 60 -4.55 -11.61 19.70
CA GLU A 60 -4.32 -10.16 19.65
C GLU A 60 -5.22 -9.51 18.61
N ILE A 61 -5.40 -10.16 17.45
CA ILE A 61 -6.32 -9.72 16.40
C ILE A 61 -7.75 -9.61 16.94
N LYS A 62 -8.21 -10.61 17.71
CA LYS A 62 -9.56 -10.58 18.30
C LYS A 62 -9.73 -9.47 19.32
N ALA A 63 -8.72 -9.23 20.16
CA ALA A 63 -8.73 -8.17 21.16
C ALA A 63 -8.76 -6.78 20.49
N GLU A 64 -7.93 -6.56 19.48
CA GLU A 64 -7.87 -5.31 18.74
C GLU A 64 -9.15 -5.07 17.93
N LEU A 65 -9.71 -6.11 17.31
CA LEU A 65 -11.00 -6.03 16.63
C LEU A 65 -12.14 -5.67 17.59
N ALA A 66 -12.13 -6.22 18.81
CA ALA A 66 -13.10 -5.86 19.84
C ALA A 66 -12.96 -4.40 20.28
N ARG A 67 -11.73 -3.91 20.44
CA ARG A 67 -11.45 -2.49 20.72
C ARG A 67 -12.00 -1.58 19.62
N MET A 68 -11.69 -1.89 18.36
CA MET A 68 -12.18 -1.14 17.21
C MET A 68 -13.71 -1.16 17.07
N LYS A 69 -14.37 -2.27 17.41
CA LYS A 69 -15.84 -2.35 17.40
C LYS A 69 -16.48 -1.44 18.46
N LYS A 70 -15.92 -1.40 19.67
CA LYS A 70 -16.37 -0.51 20.75
C LYS A 70 -16.23 0.95 20.35
N GLU A 71 -15.06 1.34 19.85
CA GLU A 71 -14.81 2.73 19.41
C GLU A 71 -15.76 3.16 18.29
N ARG A 72 -16.04 2.26 17.32
CA ARG A 72 -17.02 2.53 16.27
C ARG A 72 -18.43 2.73 16.83
N LEU A 73 -18.85 1.90 17.79
CA LEU A 73 -20.17 2.02 18.40
C LEU A 73 -20.31 3.34 19.16
N GLU A 74 -19.31 3.70 19.95
CA GLU A 74 -19.29 4.98 20.68
C GLU A 74 -19.32 6.19 19.75
N LYS A 75 -18.55 6.16 18.65
CA LYS A 75 -18.60 7.21 17.62
C LYS A 75 -19.98 7.33 16.98
N ARG A 76 -20.62 6.20 16.65
CA ARG A 76 -21.99 6.18 16.11
C ARG A 76 -22.98 6.79 17.09
N LEU A 77 -22.97 6.33 18.34
CA LEU A 77 -23.86 6.85 19.40
C LEU A 77 -23.64 8.35 19.64
N ARG A 78 -22.39 8.81 19.64
CA ARG A 78 -22.08 10.24 19.79
C ARG A 78 -22.58 11.06 18.61
N LEU A 79 -22.48 10.53 17.39
CA LEU A 79 -22.97 11.20 16.19
C LEU A 79 -24.50 11.24 16.16
N GLU A 80 -25.16 10.13 16.49
CA GLU A 80 -26.63 10.04 16.60
C GLU A 80 -27.17 11.02 17.64
N LYS A 81 -26.52 11.14 18.82
CA LYS A 81 -26.88 12.14 19.83
C LYS A 81 -26.72 13.57 19.35
N LYS A 82 -25.58 13.90 18.72
CA LYS A 82 -25.35 15.24 18.17
C LYS A 82 -26.39 15.63 17.12
N ILE A 83 -26.73 14.70 16.23
CA ILE A 83 -27.72 14.95 15.17
C ILE A 83 -29.11 15.13 15.77
N ALA A 84 -29.47 14.32 16.77
CA ALA A 84 -30.74 14.46 17.48
C ALA A 84 -30.85 15.79 18.25
N GLU A 85 -29.77 16.23 18.92
CA GLU A 85 -29.72 17.49 19.66
C GLU A 85 -29.73 18.73 18.74
N GLU A 86 -28.99 18.69 17.63
CA GLU A 86 -28.79 19.85 16.74
C GLU A 86 -29.91 20.03 15.72
N TYR A 87 -30.45 18.93 15.19
CA TYR A 87 -31.45 18.98 14.10
C TYR A 87 -32.83 18.48 14.52
N GLY A 88 -32.99 17.84 15.68
CA GLY A 88 -34.27 17.28 16.13
C GLY A 88 -34.82 16.17 15.22
N ILE A 89 -34.00 15.64 14.31
CA ILE A 89 -34.37 14.60 13.35
C ILE A 89 -34.12 13.24 13.99
N ASP A 90 -35.17 12.43 14.09
CA ASP A 90 -35.02 11.02 14.46
C ASP A 90 -34.51 10.21 13.25
N ILE A 91 -33.24 9.82 13.32
CA ILE A 91 -32.51 9.11 12.26
C ILE A 91 -33.15 7.75 11.94
N GLU A 92 -33.80 7.11 12.91
CA GLU A 92 -34.55 5.87 12.71
C GLU A 92 -35.79 6.11 11.83
N ALA A 93 -36.56 7.15 12.13
CA ALA A 93 -37.76 7.52 11.38
C ALA A 93 -37.43 7.95 9.94
N GLU A 94 -36.35 8.73 9.75
CA GLU A 94 -35.95 9.19 8.42
C GLU A 94 -35.39 8.05 7.55
N LYS A 95 -34.62 7.13 8.15
CA LYS A 95 -34.19 5.91 7.45
C LYS A 95 -35.36 5.00 7.08
N ALA A 96 -36.39 4.90 7.91
CA ALA A 96 -37.58 4.10 7.60
C ALA A 96 -38.35 4.68 6.41
N LYS A 97 -38.47 6.01 6.31
CA LYS A 97 -39.06 6.70 5.16
C LYS A 97 -38.24 6.49 3.89
N ILE A 98 -36.92 6.73 3.94
CA ILE A 98 -36.02 6.52 2.79
C ILE A 98 -36.04 5.06 2.33
N LYS A 99 -36.08 4.09 3.25
CA LYS A 99 -36.15 2.66 2.90
C LYS A 99 -37.49 2.29 2.26
N ALA A 100 -38.60 2.90 2.71
CA ALA A 100 -39.91 2.71 2.11
C ALA A 100 -39.97 3.33 0.70
N GLU A 101 -39.37 4.50 0.50
CA GLU A 101 -39.28 5.17 -0.81
C GLU A 101 -38.36 4.42 -1.79
N MET A 102 -37.21 3.93 -1.33
CA MET A 102 -36.24 3.15 -2.13
C MET A 102 -36.70 1.71 -2.42
N GLY A 103 -37.62 1.17 -1.59
CA GLY A 103 -38.22 -0.15 -1.78
C GLY A 103 -39.54 -0.13 -2.57
N GLY A 104 -40.05 1.06 -2.91
CA GLY A 104 -41.32 1.29 -3.58
C GLY A 104 -41.17 1.74 -5.04
N SER A 105 -40.43 0.99 -5.85
CA SER A 105 -40.53 1.06 -7.31
C SER A 105 -41.07 -0.28 -7.81
N PRO A 106 -42.39 -0.40 -8.07
CA PRO A 106 -42.89 -1.47 -8.90
C PRO A 106 -42.44 -1.16 -10.32
N SER A 107 -41.51 -1.96 -10.84
CA SER A 107 -41.23 -2.03 -12.27
C SER A 107 -42.54 -2.18 -13.04
N GLN A 108 -42.82 -1.23 -13.92
CA GLN A 108 -43.69 -1.46 -15.07
C GLN A 108 -43.04 -2.48 -16.01
#